data_AF-A0A2R6HW68-F1
#
_entry.id   AF-A0A2R6HW68-F1
#
_cell.length_a   1.000
_cell.length_b   1.000
_cell.length_c   1.000
_cell.angle_alpha   90.00
_cell.angle_beta   90.00
_cell.angle_gamma   90.00
#
_symmetry.space_group_name_H-M   'P 1'
#
loop_
_entity.id
_entity.type
_entity.pdbx_description
1 polymer ?
#
loop_
_entity_poly.entity_id
_entity_poly.type
_entity_poly.pdbx_seq_one_letter_code
_entity_poly.pdbx_strand_id
1 'polypeptide(L)'
;MSDEDPSDSGWFEGTDREDAEAVATAIRGESADAPFDWPTRAVETGFADDENDYYSLLHGATMRVTREAIREREQSDDQQLKRTIRAMDDCQRVANELAERVSEWAKSKREDAGAGVEYTRQLADEDDADESLVSLACRVRDLDDEAADLRRHVERTAPEVAPNLSALAGPVLAARLVALAGGLEALARKPAGTVQVLGAEEALFAHLRGHAPSPKHGVIYAHEAVQGTHPEHRGSAARALAGKLTIAARVDHYSGERKPELDAQLAERIDRIQEREVE
;
A
#
# COMPACT_ATOMS: atom_id res chain seq x y z
N MET A 1 -10.99 26.31 45.66
CA MET A 1 -10.19 25.99 44.47
C MET A 1 -9.85 24.53 44.62
N SER A 2 -10.70 23.67 44.07
CA SER A 2 -10.45 22.24 44.00
C SER A 2 -9.59 22.06 42.76
N ASP A 3 -8.39 21.52 42.92
CA ASP A 3 -7.64 20.95 41.80
C ASP A 3 -8.46 19.73 41.33
N GLU A 4 -9.32 19.92 40.33
CA GLU A 4 -9.91 18.81 39.60
C GLU A 4 -8.80 18.18 38.75
N ASP A 5 -8.57 16.89 38.98
CA ASP A 5 -7.58 16.10 38.27
C ASP A 5 -7.95 16.11 36.78
N PRO A 6 -7.05 16.52 35.85
CA PRO A 6 -7.35 16.55 34.42
C PRO A 6 -7.69 15.18 33.80
N SER A 7 -7.69 14.10 34.61
CA SER A 7 -8.16 12.75 34.25
C SER A 7 -9.68 12.56 34.37
N ASP A 8 -10.41 13.51 34.95
CA ASP A 8 -11.86 13.45 35.20
C ASP A 8 -12.68 14.41 34.32
N SER A 9 -12.03 15.10 33.36
CA SER A 9 -12.66 16.10 32.50
C SER A 9 -13.33 15.48 31.28
N GLY A 10 -14.58 15.88 31.01
CA GLY A 10 -15.28 15.53 29.79
C GLY A 10 -14.71 16.27 28.58
N TRP A 11 -14.90 15.73 27.37
CA TRP A 11 -14.46 16.31 26.08
C TRP A 11 -14.95 17.74 25.79
N PHE A 12 -15.87 18.25 26.61
CA PHE A 12 -16.49 19.57 26.50
C PHE A 12 -15.90 20.59 27.51
N GLU A 13 -15.21 20.13 28.55
CA GLU A 13 -14.69 20.99 29.60
C GLU A 13 -13.52 21.84 29.08
N GLY A 14 -13.58 23.16 29.34
CA GLY A 14 -12.58 24.09 28.82
C GLY A 14 -12.67 24.37 27.31
N THR A 15 -13.68 23.85 26.62
CA THR A 15 -13.95 24.12 25.21
C THR A 15 -15.17 25.02 25.02
N ASP A 16 -15.18 25.81 23.96
CA ASP A 16 -16.37 26.53 23.51
C ASP A 16 -17.16 25.62 22.56
N ARG A 17 -18.47 25.46 22.81
CA ARG A 17 -19.34 24.64 21.94
C ARG A 17 -19.44 25.18 20.52
N GLU A 18 -19.18 26.47 20.31
CA GLU A 18 -19.11 27.09 18.98
C GLU A 18 -17.75 26.89 18.29
N ASP A 19 -16.69 26.58 19.07
CA ASP A 19 -15.36 26.27 18.56
C ASP A 19 -15.25 24.79 18.20
N ALA A 20 -15.64 24.49 16.97
CA ALA A 20 -15.59 23.15 16.40
C ALA A 20 -14.17 22.53 16.38
N GLU A 21 -13.11 23.34 16.37
CA GLU A 21 -11.72 22.88 16.31
C GLU A 21 -11.18 22.53 17.70
N ALA A 22 -11.48 23.35 18.71
CA ALA A 22 -11.18 23.05 20.10
C ALA A 22 -11.86 21.76 20.57
N VAL A 23 -13.16 21.61 20.26
CA VAL A 23 -13.94 20.40 20.55
C VAL A 23 -13.35 19.17 19.85
N ALA A 24 -12.92 19.30 18.59
CA ALA A 24 -12.31 18.19 17.85
C ALA A 24 -10.96 17.78 18.46
N THR A 25 -10.17 18.75 18.91
CA THR A 25 -8.90 18.53 19.60
C THR A 25 -9.10 17.78 20.92
N ALA A 26 -10.07 18.21 21.74
CA ALA A 26 -10.39 17.54 23.00
C ALA A 26 -10.78 16.07 22.78
N ILE A 27 -11.66 15.79 21.82
CA ILE A 27 -12.07 14.40 21.49
C ILE A 27 -10.89 13.53 21.02
N ARG A 28 -9.86 14.08 20.37
CA ARG A 28 -8.70 13.31 19.91
C ARG A 28 -7.63 13.13 20.99
N GLY A 29 -7.39 14.17 21.78
CA GLY A 29 -6.22 14.29 22.64
C GLY A 29 -6.48 13.94 24.10
N GLU A 30 -7.73 14.02 24.54
CA GLU A 30 -8.10 13.83 25.94
C GLU A 30 -8.78 12.48 26.15
N SER A 31 -8.64 11.95 27.35
CA SER A 31 -9.22 10.70 27.77
C SER A 31 -9.57 10.77 29.25
N ALA A 32 -10.70 10.20 29.63
CA ALA A 32 -11.07 10.01 31.02
C ALA A 32 -10.73 8.58 31.47
N ASP A 33 -10.23 8.46 32.70
CA ASP A 33 -9.84 7.15 33.28
C ASP A 33 -11.05 6.30 33.72
N ALA A 34 -12.23 6.93 33.83
CA ALA A 34 -13.49 6.27 34.17
C ALA A 34 -14.68 6.83 33.37
N PRO A 35 -15.75 6.05 33.19
CA PRO A 35 -17.01 6.57 32.65
C PRO A 35 -17.73 7.43 33.70
N PHE A 36 -18.13 8.64 33.31
CA PHE A 36 -18.95 9.55 34.13
C PHE A 36 -20.28 9.86 33.45
N ASP A 37 -21.21 10.46 34.20
CA ASP A 37 -22.47 10.99 33.66
C ASP A 37 -22.22 12.31 32.92
N TRP A 38 -21.60 12.19 31.75
CA TRP A 38 -21.22 13.32 30.90
C TRP A 38 -22.39 14.18 30.44
N PRO A 39 -23.56 13.64 30.06
CA PRO A 39 -24.70 14.47 29.70
C PRO A 39 -25.14 15.39 30.85
N THR A 40 -25.27 14.85 32.06
CA THR A 40 -25.66 15.64 33.24
C THR A 40 -24.63 16.74 33.51
N ARG A 41 -23.34 16.40 33.52
CA ARG A 41 -22.26 17.38 33.74
C ARG A 41 -22.20 18.46 32.66
N ALA A 42 -22.44 18.11 31.40
CA ALA A 42 -22.45 19.07 30.29
C ALA A 42 -23.60 20.08 30.41
N VAL A 43 -24.76 19.65 30.93
CA VAL A 43 -25.90 20.54 31.20
C VAL A 43 -25.63 21.41 32.43
N GLU A 44 -25.08 20.82 33.51
CA GLU A 44 -24.74 21.57 34.75
C GLU A 44 -23.69 22.66 34.52
N THR A 45 -22.74 22.41 33.63
CA THR A 45 -21.68 23.37 33.23
C THR A 45 -22.15 24.37 32.17
N GLY A 46 -23.36 24.20 31.61
CA GLY A 46 -23.93 25.08 30.59
C GLY A 46 -23.36 24.88 29.18
N PHE A 47 -22.63 23.79 28.94
CA PHE A 47 -22.15 23.45 27.60
C PHE A 47 -23.27 22.96 26.68
N ALA A 48 -24.22 22.20 27.23
CA ALA A 48 -25.41 21.71 26.52
C ALA A 48 -26.69 22.27 27.14
N ASP A 49 -27.69 22.56 26.30
CA ASP A 49 -28.99 23.08 26.75
C ASP A 49 -29.83 21.99 27.45
N ASP A 50 -29.76 20.75 26.97
CA ASP A 50 -30.35 19.56 27.56
C ASP A 50 -29.59 18.28 27.14
N GLU A 51 -30.05 17.11 27.60
CA GLU A 51 -29.44 15.82 27.25
C GLU A 51 -29.45 15.53 25.73
N ASN A 52 -30.50 15.95 25.00
CA ASN A 52 -30.57 15.75 23.56
C ASN A 52 -29.60 16.67 22.81
N ASP A 53 -29.47 17.91 23.27
CA ASP A 53 -28.49 18.86 22.76
C ASP A 53 -27.07 18.32 22.96
N TYR A 54 -26.76 17.78 24.15
CA TYR A 54 -25.48 17.13 24.43
C TYR A 54 -25.15 16.02 23.42
N TYR A 55 -26.08 15.07 23.19
CA TYR A 55 -25.84 13.99 22.24
C TYR A 55 -25.75 14.48 20.79
N SER A 56 -26.46 15.55 20.44
CA SER A 56 -26.38 16.18 19.12
C SER A 56 -25.01 16.84 18.90
N LEU A 57 -24.50 17.55 19.89
CA LEU A 57 -23.16 18.14 19.89
C LEU A 57 -22.08 17.06 19.82
N LEU A 58 -22.17 16.02 20.66
CA LEU A 58 -21.24 14.89 20.65
C LEU A 58 -21.24 14.18 19.28
N HIS A 59 -22.41 13.94 18.71
CA HIS A 59 -22.53 13.34 17.38
C HIS A 59 -21.88 14.22 16.30
N GLY A 60 -22.17 15.53 16.30
CA GLY A 60 -21.56 16.47 15.36
C GLY A 60 -20.04 16.51 15.45
N ALA A 61 -19.52 16.56 16.67
CA ALA A 61 -18.10 16.61 16.97
C ALA A 61 -17.38 15.32 16.56
N THR A 62 -17.88 14.16 16.99
CA THR A 62 -17.31 12.84 16.63
C THR A 62 -17.35 12.60 15.12
N MET A 63 -18.42 13.00 14.43
CA MET A 63 -18.51 12.90 12.97
C MET A 63 -17.50 13.81 12.26
N ARG A 64 -17.23 15.01 12.79
CA ARG A 64 -16.20 15.91 12.25
C ARG A 64 -14.81 15.30 12.42
N VAL A 65 -14.44 14.93 13.65
CA VAL A 65 -13.16 14.29 13.98
C VAL A 65 -12.91 13.06 13.11
N THR A 66 -13.92 12.20 12.97
CA THR A 66 -13.85 10.99 12.15
C THR A 66 -13.63 11.32 10.67
N ARG A 67 -14.36 12.30 10.11
CA ARG A 67 -14.19 12.69 8.70
C ARG A 67 -12.80 13.26 8.43
N GLU A 68 -12.26 14.06 9.35
CA GLU A 68 -10.91 14.60 9.24
C GLU A 68 -9.86 13.50 9.34
N ALA A 69 -9.96 12.61 10.33
CA ALA A 69 -9.04 11.47 10.47
C ALA A 69 -9.06 10.55 9.23
N ILE A 70 -10.24 10.34 8.62
CA ILE A 70 -10.36 9.62 7.35
C ILE A 70 -9.65 10.38 6.23
N ARG A 71 -9.85 11.70 6.11
CA ARG A 71 -9.20 12.50 5.06
C ARG A 71 -7.69 12.48 5.18
N GLU A 72 -7.15 12.68 6.38
CA GLU A 72 -5.71 12.63 6.66
C GLU A 72 -5.14 11.26 6.27
N ARG A 73 -5.79 10.17 6.69
CA ARG A 73 -5.38 8.81 6.32
C ARG A 73 -5.47 8.56 4.82
N GLU A 74 -6.52 9.02 4.15
CA GLU A 74 -6.67 8.85 2.70
C GLU A 74 -5.70 9.74 1.91
N GLN A 75 -5.13 10.77 2.54
CA GLN A 75 -4.13 11.65 1.93
C GLN A 75 -2.70 11.23 2.23
N SER A 76 -2.46 10.33 3.18
CA SER A 76 -1.12 9.89 3.56
C SER A 76 -0.36 9.28 2.37
N ASP A 77 0.95 9.52 2.34
CA ASP A 77 1.78 9.16 1.18
C ASP A 77 1.80 7.66 0.90
N ASP A 78 1.68 6.80 1.94
CA ASP A 78 1.59 5.35 1.78
C ASP A 78 0.26 4.90 1.13
N GLN A 79 -0.85 5.59 1.41
CA GLN A 79 -2.12 5.34 0.70
C GLN A 79 -2.06 5.85 -0.74
N GLN A 80 -1.42 6.99 -0.99
CA GLN A 80 -1.20 7.46 -2.37
C GLN A 80 -0.35 6.47 -3.16
N LEU A 81 0.75 5.99 -2.57
CA LEU A 81 1.63 5.01 -3.19
C LEU A 81 0.88 3.72 -3.56
N LYS A 82 0.01 3.25 -2.66
CA LYS A 82 -0.88 2.09 -2.91
C LYS A 82 -1.84 2.34 -4.06
N ARG A 83 -2.43 3.54 -4.16
CA ARG A 83 -3.33 3.90 -5.29
C ARG A 83 -2.56 3.92 -6.60
N THR A 84 -1.37 4.53 -6.64
CA THR A 84 -0.53 4.60 -7.84
C THR A 84 -0.13 3.22 -8.34
N ILE A 85 0.27 2.30 -7.45
CA ILE A 85 0.60 0.92 -7.85
C ILE A 85 -0.59 0.19 -8.46
N ARG A 86 -1.79 0.32 -7.87
CA ARG A 86 -3.00 -0.32 -8.40
C ARG A 86 -3.37 0.25 -9.76
N ALA A 87 -3.32 1.57 -9.92
CA ALA A 87 -3.56 2.22 -11.20
C ALA A 87 -2.55 1.76 -12.26
N MET A 88 -1.26 1.67 -11.91
CA MET A 88 -0.21 1.17 -12.80
C MET A 88 -0.50 -0.27 -13.24
N ASP A 89 -0.85 -1.16 -12.30
CA ASP A 89 -1.19 -2.56 -12.59
C ASP A 89 -2.44 -2.65 -13.49
N ASP A 90 -3.46 -1.82 -13.25
CA ASP A 90 -4.67 -1.78 -14.08
C ASP A 90 -4.38 -1.27 -15.50
N CYS A 91 -3.58 -0.21 -15.65
CA CYS A 91 -3.14 0.28 -16.97
C CYS A 91 -2.41 -0.81 -17.75
N GLN A 92 -1.45 -1.51 -17.12
CA GLN A 92 -0.72 -2.61 -17.74
C GLN A 92 -1.64 -3.76 -18.14
N ARG A 93 -2.54 -4.17 -17.26
CA ARG A 93 -3.47 -5.26 -17.53
C ARG A 93 -4.40 -4.91 -18.70
N VAL A 94 -5.02 -3.74 -18.68
CA VAL A 94 -5.93 -3.32 -19.75
C VAL A 94 -5.18 -3.13 -21.08
N ALA A 95 -3.96 -2.57 -21.06
CA ALA A 95 -3.12 -2.46 -22.25
C ALA A 95 -2.84 -3.84 -22.86
N ASN A 96 -2.48 -4.84 -22.05
CA ASN A 96 -2.23 -6.20 -22.52
C ASN A 96 -3.49 -6.87 -23.09
N GLU A 97 -4.62 -6.78 -22.38
CA GLU A 97 -5.89 -7.35 -22.84
C GLU A 97 -6.33 -6.73 -24.18
N LEU A 98 -6.20 -5.41 -24.32
CA LEU A 98 -6.51 -4.71 -25.57
C LEU A 98 -5.51 -5.02 -26.68
N ALA A 99 -4.22 -5.12 -26.36
CA ALA A 99 -3.18 -5.50 -27.33
C ALA A 99 -3.43 -6.90 -27.91
N GLU A 100 -3.91 -7.85 -27.10
CA GLU A 100 -4.33 -9.16 -27.58
C GLU A 100 -5.47 -9.04 -28.59
N ARG A 101 -6.49 -8.22 -28.31
CA ARG A 101 -7.61 -7.99 -29.25
C ARG A 101 -7.18 -7.30 -30.54
N VAL A 102 -6.30 -6.32 -30.45
CA VAL A 102 -5.71 -5.67 -31.63
C VAL A 102 -4.95 -6.69 -32.46
N SER A 103 -4.14 -7.53 -31.81
CA SER A 103 -3.34 -8.57 -32.49
C SER A 103 -4.23 -9.59 -33.20
N GLU A 104 -5.30 -10.06 -32.54
CA GLU A 104 -6.27 -10.99 -33.14
C GLU A 104 -6.97 -10.37 -34.36
N TRP A 105 -7.43 -9.12 -34.24
CA TRP A 105 -8.11 -8.43 -35.34
C TRP A 105 -7.15 -8.17 -36.51
N ALA A 106 -5.92 -7.71 -36.23
CA ALA A 106 -4.92 -7.50 -37.27
C ALA A 106 -4.62 -8.78 -38.05
N LYS A 107 -4.48 -9.93 -37.37
CA LYS A 107 -4.26 -11.24 -37.99
C LYS A 107 -5.38 -11.69 -38.91
N SER A 108 -6.63 -11.27 -38.65
CA SER A 108 -7.75 -11.56 -39.56
C SER A 108 -7.63 -10.84 -40.91
N LYS A 109 -6.82 -9.77 -40.99
CA LYS A 109 -6.63 -8.94 -42.18
C LYS A 109 -5.25 -9.10 -42.83
N ARG A 110 -4.22 -9.44 -42.05
CA ARG A 110 -2.82 -9.56 -42.47
C ARG A 110 -2.19 -10.80 -41.83
N GLU A 111 -1.70 -11.73 -42.64
CA GLU A 111 -1.10 -12.98 -42.12
C GLU A 111 0.21 -12.75 -41.36
N ASP A 112 0.91 -11.65 -41.63
CA ASP A 112 2.19 -11.26 -41.02
C ASP A 112 2.04 -10.36 -39.79
N ALA A 113 0.81 -10.14 -39.30
CA ALA A 113 0.56 -9.33 -38.12
C ALA A 113 1.26 -9.90 -36.87
N GLY A 114 1.97 -9.01 -36.16
CA GLY A 114 2.67 -9.32 -34.91
C GLY A 114 1.72 -9.56 -33.73
N ALA A 115 2.28 -9.51 -32.51
CA ALA A 115 1.52 -9.70 -31.28
C ALA A 115 2.05 -8.84 -30.13
N GLY A 116 1.15 -8.53 -29.20
CA GLY A 116 1.47 -7.84 -27.95
C GLY A 116 1.52 -6.31 -28.09
N VAL A 117 1.93 -5.66 -27.01
CA VAL A 117 1.92 -4.20 -26.88
C VAL A 117 2.85 -3.55 -27.90
N GLU A 118 4.06 -4.07 -28.09
CA GLU A 118 5.05 -3.49 -29.01
C GLU A 118 4.54 -3.44 -30.47
N TYR A 119 4.00 -4.55 -30.97
CA TYR A 119 3.36 -4.57 -32.29
C TYR A 119 2.18 -3.58 -32.37
N THR A 120 1.38 -3.54 -31.31
CA THR A 120 0.23 -2.63 -31.26
C THR A 120 0.67 -1.16 -31.29
N ARG A 121 1.78 -0.80 -30.64
CA ARG A 121 2.35 0.56 -30.70
C ARG A 121 2.75 0.91 -32.13
N GLN A 122 3.40 0.00 -32.85
CA GLN A 122 3.77 0.21 -34.26
C GLN A 122 2.55 0.42 -35.15
N LEU A 123 1.50 -0.38 -34.93
CA LEU A 123 0.24 -0.26 -35.67
C LEU A 123 -0.48 1.07 -35.42
N ALA A 124 -0.29 1.69 -34.25
CA ALA A 124 -0.87 3.00 -33.93
C ALA A 124 -0.31 4.14 -34.78
N ASP A 125 0.87 3.94 -35.38
CA ASP A 125 1.56 4.92 -36.22
C ASP A 125 1.43 4.61 -37.73
N GLU A 126 0.66 3.58 -38.10
CA GLU A 126 0.44 3.20 -39.50
C GLU A 126 -0.67 4.01 -40.18
N ASP A 127 -0.36 4.65 -41.31
CA ASP A 127 -1.33 5.44 -42.10
C ASP A 127 -2.29 4.58 -42.95
N ASP A 128 -1.83 3.43 -43.45
CA ASP A 128 -2.59 2.55 -44.38
C ASP A 128 -3.39 1.44 -43.67
N ALA A 129 -3.58 1.55 -42.35
CA ALA A 129 -4.31 0.58 -41.54
C ALA A 129 -5.80 0.93 -41.40
N ASP A 130 -6.59 -0.04 -40.94
CA ASP A 130 -8.00 0.19 -40.63
C ASP A 130 -8.14 1.19 -39.48
N GLU A 131 -8.88 2.27 -39.71
CA GLU A 131 -9.02 3.38 -38.76
C GLU A 131 -9.52 2.92 -37.37
N SER A 132 -10.43 1.94 -37.30
CA SER A 132 -10.93 1.42 -36.02
C SER A 132 -9.85 0.62 -35.28
N LEU A 133 -9.03 -0.12 -36.02
CA LEU A 133 -7.91 -0.87 -35.49
C LEU A 133 -6.80 0.05 -34.98
N VAL A 134 -6.46 1.11 -35.74
CA VAL A 134 -5.50 2.15 -35.36
C VAL A 134 -5.98 2.90 -34.12
N SER A 135 -7.26 3.29 -34.07
CA SER A 135 -7.85 3.94 -32.89
C SER A 135 -7.71 3.08 -31.62
N LEU A 136 -7.91 1.76 -31.72
CA LEU A 136 -7.72 0.86 -30.58
C LEU A 136 -6.24 0.71 -30.21
N ALA A 137 -5.36 0.67 -31.21
CA ALA A 137 -3.91 0.63 -31.02
C ALA A 137 -3.39 1.89 -30.31
N CYS A 138 -3.88 3.08 -30.67
CA CYS A 138 -3.59 4.32 -29.96
C CYS A 138 -3.95 4.23 -28.47
N ARG A 139 -5.12 3.69 -28.13
CA ARG A 139 -5.52 3.52 -26.71
C ARG A 139 -4.60 2.59 -25.94
N VAL A 140 -4.10 1.53 -26.58
CA VAL A 140 -3.12 0.61 -25.98
C VAL A 140 -1.81 1.35 -25.71
N ARG A 141 -1.31 2.11 -26.70
CA ARG A 141 -0.10 2.94 -26.54
C ARG A 141 -0.26 3.92 -25.38
N ASP A 142 -1.37 4.65 -25.33
CA ASP A 142 -1.63 5.65 -24.30
C ASP A 142 -1.70 5.01 -22.89
N LEU A 143 -2.30 3.82 -22.75
CA LEU A 143 -2.33 3.07 -21.48
C LEU A 143 -0.95 2.56 -21.06
N ASP A 144 -0.14 2.10 -22.01
CA ASP A 144 1.23 1.65 -21.75
C ASP A 144 2.15 2.81 -21.35
N ASP A 145 2.00 3.97 -22.01
CA ASP A 145 2.71 5.21 -21.65
C ASP A 145 2.29 5.68 -20.25
N GLU A 146 1.00 5.68 -19.92
CA GLU A 146 0.49 6.03 -18.59
C GLU A 146 1.03 5.08 -17.51
N ALA A 147 1.07 3.77 -17.78
CA ALA A 147 1.69 2.80 -16.87
C ALA A 147 3.17 3.11 -16.62
N ALA A 148 3.91 3.53 -17.65
CA ALA A 148 5.31 3.92 -17.52
C ALA A 148 5.48 5.21 -16.71
N ASP A 149 4.58 6.18 -16.86
CA ASP A 149 4.54 7.40 -16.04
C ASP A 149 4.24 7.12 -14.58
N LEU A 150 3.23 6.28 -14.29
CA LEU A 150 2.90 5.85 -12.94
C LEU A 150 4.07 5.10 -12.30
N ARG A 151 4.79 4.26 -13.06
CA ARG A 151 6.02 3.60 -12.59
C ARG A 151 7.09 4.60 -12.20
N ARG A 152 7.38 5.61 -13.05
CA ARG A 152 8.33 6.69 -12.72
C ARG A 152 7.91 7.47 -11.48
N HIS A 153 6.62 7.71 -11.32
CA HIS A 153 6.08 8.35 -10.13
C HIS A 153 6.36 7.51 -8.87
N VAL A 154 6.09 6.20 -8.90
CA VAL A 154 6.40 5.28 -7.81
C VAL A 154 7.90 5.27 -7.49
N GLU A 155 8.75 5.25 -8.52
CA GLU A 155 10.20 5.25 -8.35
C GLU A 155 10.73 6.49 -7.62
N ARG A 156 10.08 7.63 -7.81
CA ARG A 156 10.41 8.88 -7.09
C ARG A 156 9.82 8.92 -5.69
N THR A 157 8.55 8.53 -5.51
CA THR A 157 7.82 8.73 -4.25
C THR A 157 8.10 7.61 -3.22
N ALA A 158 8.29 6.35 -3.64
CA ALA A 158 8.46 5.24 -2.69
C ALA A 158 9.68 5.42 -1.74
N PRO A 159 10.85 5.93 -2.18
CA PRO A 159 11.98 6.20 -1.28
C PRO A 159 11.69 7.30 -0.25
N GLU A 160 10.80 8.24 -0.53
CA GLU A 160 10.38 9.29 0.41
C GLU A 160 9.52 8.70 1.54
N VAL A 161 8.67 7.70 1.21
CA VAL A 161 7.76 7.04 2.15
C VAL A 161 8.41 5.90 2.92
N ALA A 162 9.21 5.10 2.24
CA ALA A 162 9.79 3.86 2.75
C ALA A 162 11.24 3.70 2.26
N PRO A 163 12.17 4.51 2.81
CA PRO A 163 13.56 4.56 2.33
C PRO A 163 14.31 3.22 2.51
N ASN A 164 14.03 2.49 3.59
CA ASN A 164 14.69 1.20 3.82
C ASN A 164 14.13 0.09 2.93
N LEU A 165 12.81 -0.02 2.81
CA LEU A 165 12.19 -0.99 1.90
C LEU A 165 12.60 -0.73 0.45
N SER A 166 12.59 0.53 0.00
CA SER A 166 12.92 0.89 -1.37
C SER A 166 14.36 0.55 -1.72
N ALA A 167 15.30 0.71 -0.79
CA ALA A 167 16.68 0.33 -1.01
C ALA A 167 16.91 -1.19 -0.99
N LEU A 168 16.18 -1.94 -0.17
CA LEU A 168 16.31 -3.39 -0.10
C LEU A 168 15.58 -4.14 -1.22
N ALA A 169 14.47 -3.61 -1.73
CA ALA A 169 13.59 -4.29 -2.68
C ALA A 169 13.52 -3.63 -4.06
N GLY A 170 13.99 -2.39 -4.18
CA GLY A 170 13.62 -1.48 -5.26
C GLY A 170 12.28 -0.78 -4.99
N PRO A 171 12.08 0.46 -5.50
CA PRO A 171 10.87 1.26 -5.25
C PRO A 171 9.55 0.55 -5.60
N VAL A 172 9.49 -0.12 -6.76
CA VAL A 172 8.26 -0.74 -7.25
C VAL A 172 7.84 -1.93 -6.39
N LEU A 173 8.78 -2.79 -6.01
CA LEU A 173 8.48 -3.94 -5.15
C LEU A 173 8.15 -3.49 -3.72
N ALA A 174 8.86 -2.49 -3.19
CA ALA A 174 8.54 -1.88 -1.89
C ALA A 174 7.10 -1.35 -1.85
N ALA A 175 6.73 -0.53 -2.85
CA ALA A 175 5.39 0.01 -3.00
C ALA A 175 4.33 -1.09 -3.14
N ARG A 176 4.62 -2.16 -3.89
CA ARG A 176 3.73 -3.32 -4.04
C ARG A 176 3.50 -4.07 -2.73
N LEU A 177 4.55 -4.25 -1.92
CA LEU A 177 4.43 -4.85 -0.58
C LEU A 177 3.55 -4.03 0.35
N VAL A 178 3.73 -2.70 0.34
CA VAL A 178 2.89 -1.76 1.10
C VAL A 178 1.43 -1.87 0.64
N ALA A 179 1.19 -1.89 -0.68
CA ALA A 179 -0.14 -2.00 -1.26
C ALA A 179 -0.85 -3.31 -0.89
N LEU A 180 -0.14 -4.44 -0.99
CA LEU A 180 -0.66 -5.77 -0.61
C LEU A 180 -0.94 -5.88 0.89
N ALA A 181 -0.13 -5.22 1.72
CA ALA A 181 -0.34 -5.20 3.16
C ALA A 181 -1.50 -4.29 3.60
N GLY A 182 -1.85 -3.30 2.77
CA GLY A 182 -2.90 -2.32 3.04
C GLY A 182 -2.41 -0.97 3.54
N GLY A 183 -1.09 -0.76 3.63
CA GLY A 183 -0.42 0.42 4.17
C GLY A 183 0.89 0.06 4.85
N LEU A 184 1.74 1.05 5.13
CA LEU A 184 3.08 0.82 5.68
C LEU A 184 3.02 0.31 7.13
N GLU A 185 2.11 0.84 7.94
CA GLU A 185 1.86 0.35 9.30
C GLU A 185 1.43 -1.13 9.29
N ALA A 186 0.48 -1.47 8.41
CA ALA A 186 -0.02 -2.84 8.31
C ALA A 186 1.09 -3.81 7.88
N LEU A 187 2.03 -3.36 7.04
CA LEU A 187 3.20 -4.14 6.66
C LEU A 187 4.16 -4.33 7.84
N ALA A 188 4.46 -3.26 8.60
CA ALA A 188 5.35 -3.29 9.76
C ALA A 188 4.89 -4.28 10.86
N ARG A 189 3.56 -4.44 11.01
CA ARG A 189 2.94 -5.37 11.96
C ARG A 189 2.95 -6.83 11.49
N LYS A 190 3.19 -7.12 10.20
CA LYS A 190 3.20 -8.50 9.69
C LYS A 190 4.47 -9.24 10.13
N PRO A 191 4.39 -10.56 10.39
CA PRO A 191 5.57 -11.40 10.58
C PRO A 191 6.26 -11.69 9.25
N ALA A 192 7.55 -12.00 9.30
CA ALA A 192 8.35 -12.27 8.10
C ALA A 192 7.81 -13.42 7.24
N GLY A 193 7.24 -14.46 7.87
CA GLY A 193 6.60 -15.55 7.13
C GLY A 193 5.41 -15.11 6.27
N THR A 194 4.64 -14.12 6.74
CA THR A 194 3.56 -13.52 5.93
C THR A 194 4.14 -12.67 4.82
N VAL A 195 5.13 -11.81 5.11
CA VAL A 195 5.81 -10.97 4.10
C VAL A 195 6.41 -11.83 2.98
N GLN A 196 6.96 -13.00 3.33
CA GLN A 196 7.53 -13.95 2.38
C GLN A 196 6.54 -14.39 1.30
N VAL A 197 5.26 -14.54 1.65
CA VAL A 197 4.22 -15.12 0.78
C VAL A 197 3.13 -14.12 0.35
N LEU A 198 3.32 -12.82 0.61
CA LEU A 198 2.40 -11.77 0.14
C LEU A 198 2.27 -11.81 -1.39
N GLY A 199 1.04 -11.79 -1.91
CA GLY A 199 0.71 -11.95 -3.33
C GLY A 199 0.66 -13.41 -3.82
N ALA A 200 0.81 -14.39 -2.92
CA ALA A 200 0.56 -15.81 -3.19
C ALA A 200 -0.58 -16.36 -2.32
N GLU A 201 -1.55 -15.52 -1.97
CA GLU A 201 -2.64 -15.85 -1.05
C GLU A 201 -3.45 -17.05 -1.56
N GLU A 202 -3.74 -17.13 -2.86
CA GLU A 202 -4.48 -18.25 -3.44
C GLU A 202 -3.77 -19.59 -3.23
N ALA A 203 -2.47 -19.65 -3.54
CA ALA A 203 -1.65 -20.84 -3.33
C ALA A 203 -1.50 -21.18 -1.84
N LEU A 204 -1.34 -20.16 -0.98
CA LEU A 204 -1.28 -20.34 0.47
C LEU A 204 -2.60 -20.92 1.01
N PHE A 205 -3.74 -20.39 0.58
CA PHE A 205 -5.05 -20.90 1.00
C PHE A 205 -5.31 -22.31 0.48
N ALA A 206 -4.89 -22.63 -0.75
CA ALA A 206 -4.95 -24.00 -1.27
C ALA A 206 -4.12 -24.96 -0.40
N HIS A 207 -2.93 -24.55 0.03
CA HIS A 207 -2.08 -25.33 0.94
C HIS A 207 -2.71 -25.51 2.32
N LEU A 208 -3.24 -24.45 2.93
CA LEU A 208 -3.89 -24.53 4.24
C LEU A 208 -5.12 -25.45 4.23
N ARG A 209 -5.77 -25.60 3.07
CA ARG A 209 -6.86 -26.57 2.88
C ARG A 209 -6.38 -27.98 2.52
N GLY A 210 -5.06 -28.22 2.40
CA GLY A 210 -4.48 -29.51 2.06
C GLY A 210 -4.51 -29.88 0.57
N HIS A 211 -4.75 -28.92 -0.33
CA HIS A 211 -4.91 -29.18 -1.77
C HIS A 211 -3.63 -28.95 -2.58
N ALA A 212 -2.61 -28.31 -1.99
CA ALA A 212 -1.36 -27.99 -2.66
C ALA A 212 -0.18 -27.90 -1.66
N PRO A 213 1.08 -27.97 -2.13
CA PRO A 213 2.25 -27.59 -1.33
C PRO A 213 2.24 -26.10 -0.97
N SER A 214 2.90 -25.74 0.13
CA SER A 214 3.01 -24.33 0.56
C SER A 214 3.82 -23.50 -0.44
N PRO A 215 3.39 -22.28 -0.80
CA PRO A 215 4.20 -21.40 -1.64
C PRO A 215 5.49 -21.00 -0.92
N LYS A 216 6.62 -21.09 -1.61
CA LYS A 216 7.94 -20.71 -1.05
C LYS A 216 8.12 -19.18 -1.01
N HIS A 217 7.40 -18.44 -1.84
CA HIS A 217 7.52 -16.99 -2.00
C HIS A 217 6.28 -16.44 -2.71
N GLY A 218 5.95 -15.18 -2.45
CA GLY A 218 4.96 -14.40 -3.19
C GLY A 218 5.63 -13.40 -4.14
N VAL A 219 5.20 -12.13 -4.11
CA VAL A 219 5.73 -11.08 -5.00
C VAL A 219 7.23 -10.84 -4.85
N ILE A 220 7.81 -11.17 -3.70
CA ILE A 220 9.26 -11.04 -3.47
C ILE A 220 10.09 -11.99 -4.34
N TYR A 221 9.46 -12.95 -5.04
CA TYR A 221 10.12 -13.75 -6.07
C TYR A 221 10.67 -12.90 -7.21
N ALA A 222 10.12 -11.71 -7.46
CA ALA A 222 10.63 -10.80 -8.49
C ALA A 222 12.03 -10.24 -8.17
N HIS A 223 12.48 -10.33 -6.91
CA HIS A 223 13.73 -9.74 -6.47
C HIS A 223 14.96 -10.57 -6.91
N GLU A 224 16.03 -9.90 -7.33
CA GLU A 224 17.27 -10.52 -7.82
C GLU A 224 17.88 -11.50 -6.81
N ALA A 225 17.92 -11.14 -5.52
CA ALA A 225 18.40 -12.02 -4.46
C ALA A 225 17.70 -13.40 -4.43
N VAL A 226 16.45 -13.48 -4.91
CA VAL A 226 15.71 -14.74 -5.02
C VAL A 226 15.90 -15.36 -6.40
N GLN A 227 15.71 -14.60 -7.49
CA GLN A 227 15.79 -15.16 -8.85
C GLN A 227 17.19 -15.62 -9.24
N GLY A 228 18.21 -14.84 -8.85
CA GLY A 228 19.63 -15.12 -9.06
C GLY A 228 20.18 -16.24 -8.18
N THR A 229 19.41 -16.72 -7.20
CA THR A 229 19.79 -17.86 -6.37
C THR A 229 19.35 -19.18 -7.02
N HIS A 230 20.19 -20.22 -6.90
CA HIS A 230 19.90 -21.58 -7.38
C HIS A 230 18.52 -22.07 -6.88
N PRO A 231 17.69 -22.74 -7.72
CA PRO A 231 16.31 -23.13 -7.40
C PRO A 231 16.12 -23.80 -6.03
N GLU A 232 17.06 -24.66 -5.63
CA GLU A 232 17.02 -25.37 -4.34
C GLU A 232 17.18 -24.46 -3.13
N HIS A 233 17.88 -23.34 -3.30
CA HIS A 233 18.18 -22.39 -2.23
C HIS A 233 17.27 -21.15 -2.25
N ARG A 234 16.43 -20.99 -3.27
CA ARG A 234 15.48 -19.85 -3.38
C ARG A 234 14.57 -19.69 -2.17
N GLY A 235 14.13 -20.79 -1.57
CA GLY A 235 13.31 -20.73 -0.35
C GLY A 235 14.07 -20.15 0.85
N SER A 236 15.38 -20.41 0.94
CA SER A 236 16.25 -19.82 1.96
C SER A 236 16.51 -18.34 1.69
N ALA A 237 16.76 -17.97 0.42
CA ALA A 237 16.93 -16.59 0.00
C ALA A 237 15.67 -15.74 0.24
N ALA A 238 14.49 -16.25 -0.17
CA ALA A 238 13.21 -15.58 0.06
C ALA A 238 12.93 -15.35 1.55
N ARG A 239 13.26 -16.33 2.41
CA ARG A 239 13.13 -16.18 3.87
C ARG A 239 14.07 -15.11 4.42
N ALA A 240 15.32 -15.08 3.96
CA ALA A 240 16.30 -14.06 4.37
C ALA A 240 15.86 -12.65 3.95
N LEU A 241 15.44 -12.50 2.70
CA LEU A 241 14.90 -11.26 2.15
C LEU A 241 13.67 -10.79 2.93
N ALA A 242 12.66 -11.64 3.10
CA ALA A 242 11.45 -11.30 3.85
C ALA A 242 11.73 -10.87 5.30
N GLY A 243 12.71 -11.52 5.96
CA GLY A 243 13.16 -11.13 7.29
C GLY A 243 13.70 -9.70 7.32
N LYS A 244 14.56 -9.33 6.37
CA LYS A 244 15.13 -7.97 6.28
C LYS A 244 14.09 -6.94 5.85
N LEU A 245 13.20 -7.26 4.92
CA LEU A 245 12.09 -6.39 4.53
C LEU A 245 11.14 -6.12 5.70
N THR A 246 10.88 -7.11 6.56
CA THR A 246 10.05 -6.91 7.75
C THR A 246 10.70 -5.94 8.74
N ILE A 247 12.01 -6.03 8.92
CA ILE A 247 12.75 -5.08 9.79
C ILE A 247 12.74 -3.69 9.17
N ALA A 248 13.01 -3.59 7.86
CA ALA A 248 12.97 -2.33 7.12
C ALA A 248 11.60 -1.65 7.21
N ALA A 249 10.50 -2.38 7.01
CA ALA A 249 9.14 -1.85 7.13
C ALA A 249 8.87 -1.26 8.53
N ARG A 250 9.37 -1.88 9.59
CA ARG A 250 9.24 -1.35 10.96
C ARG A 250 10.07 -0.10 11.17
N VAL A 251 11.30 -0.07 10.66
CA VAL A 251 12.15 1.12 10.75
C VAL A 251 11.52 2.28 9.96
N ASP A 252 11.07 2.03 8.74
CA ASP A 252 10.37 3.02 7.90
C ASP A 252 9.13 3.58 8.61
N HIS A 253 8.30 2.72 9.21
CA HIS A 253 7.08 3.16 9.89
C HIS A 253 7.34 3.93 11.20
N TYR A 254 8.23 3.45 12.06
CA TYR A 254 8.40 4.00 13.42
C TYR A 254 9.46 5.09 13.53
N SER A 255 10.42 5.12 12.60
CA SER A 255 11.57 6.05 12.65
C SER A 255 11.71 6.86 11.37
N GLY A 256 11.41 6.29 10.20
CA GLY A 256 11.63 6.93 8.89
C GLY A 256 13.10 7.10 8.51
N GLU A 257 14.05 6.84 9.41
CA GLU A 257 15.47 6.99 9.15
C GLU A 257 16.03 5.86 8.28
N ARG A 258 16.89 6.23 7.34
CA ARG A 258 17.61 5.25 6.52
C ARG A 258 18.69 4.53 7.34
N LYS A 259 18.70 3.19 7.27
CA LYS A 259 19.66 2.29 7.91
C LYS A 259 20.41 1.43 6.87
N PRO A 260 21.55 1.92 6.34
CA PRO A 260 22.35 1.20 5.34
C PRO A 260 22.86 -0.17 5.83
N GLU A 261 22.96 -0.38 7.14
CA GLU A 261 23.43 -1.63 7.72
C GLU A 261 22.51 -2.82 7.35
N LEU A 262 21.22 -2.55 7.08
CA LEU A 262 20.27 -3.58 6.65
C LEU A 262 20.66 -4.17 5.29
N ASP A 263 21.22 -3.36 4.39
CA ASP A 263 21.62 -3.77 3.04
C ASP A 263 22.82 -4.70 3.11
N ALA A 264 23.84 -4.28 3.87
CA ALA A 264 25.05 -5.06 4.07
C ALA A 264 24.71 -6.43 4.70
N GLN A 265 23.83 -6.43 5.71
CA GLN A 265 23.39 -7.67 6.35
C GLN A 265 22.55 -8.57 5.44
N LEU A 266 21.77 -8.00 4.51
CA LEU A 266 21.06 -8.78 3.51
C LEU A 266 22.03 -9.40 2.51
N ALA A 267 22.93 -8.59 1.93
CA ALA A 267 23.94 -9.02 0.97
C ALA A 267 24.77 -10.19 1.52
N GLU A 268 25.38 -10.02 2.70
CA GLU A 268 26.17 -11.06 3.36
C GLU A 268 25.36 -12.35 3.62
N ARG A 269 24.05 -12.23 3.86
CA ARG A 269 23.19 -13.39 4.05
C ARG A 269 22.87 -14.09 2.74
N ILE A 270 22.67 -13.36 1.65
CA ILE A 270 22.38 -13.90 0.33
C ILE A 270 23.62 -14.57 -0.26
N ASP A 271 24.80 -13.95 -0.15
CA ASP A 271 26.06 -14.52 -0.62
C ASP A 271 26.32 -15.89 0.01
N ARG A 272 26.21 -15.99 1.34
CA ARG A 272 26.32 -17.27 2.07
C ARG A 272 25.27 -18.32 1.70
N ILE A 273 24.14 -17.92 1.13
CA ILE A 273 23.12 -18.86 0.64
C ILE A 273 23.48 -19.35 -0.76
N GLN A 274 24.06 -18.46 -1.58
CA GLN A 274 24.47 -18.77 -2.95
C GLN A 274 25.76 -19.59 -3.03
N GLU A 275 26.66 -19.47 -2.05
CA GLU A 275 27.89 -20.27 -1.93
C GLU A 275 27.67 -21.73 -1.50
N ARG A 276 26.44 -22.13 -1.15
CA ARG A 276 26.15 -23.50 -0.71
C ARG A 276 26.27 -24.46 -1.88
N GLU A 277 26.87 -25.62 -1.63
CA GLU A 277 26.89 -26.70 -2.59
C GLU A 277 25.47 -27.24 -2.82
N VAL A 278 25.16 -27.51 -4.08
CA VAL A 278 23.93 -28.16 -4.52
C VAL A 278 24.23 -29.66 -4.57
N GLU A 279 23.45 -30.46 -3.84
CA GLU A 279 23.57 -31.93 -3.80
C GLU A 279 22.94 -32.62 -5.02
#